data_AF-A0A6A6BF41-F1
#
_entry.id   AF-A0A6A6BF41-F1
#
_cell.length_a   1.000
_cell.length_b   1.000
_cell.length_c   1.000
_cell.angle_alpha   90.00
_cell.angle_beta   90.00
_cell.angle_gamma   90.00
#
_symmetry.space_group_name_H-M   'P 1'
#
loop_
_entity.id
_entity.type
_entity.pdbx_description
1 polymer ?
#
loop_
_entity_poly.entity_id
_entity_poly.type
_entity_poly.pdbx_seq_one_letter_code
_entity_poly.pdbx_strand_id
1 'polypeptide(L)'
;MPNLRNSEADPSRRGQSPSGPVPSAYHYYPSSHMMFKWLGGIHDVLAGSDAITKLFPAYNTILSRAYYSVLWFIQVLRAKAAAHTLTRKETQFLQRFERAFLWEYLPIAGPLKPFFMSLGAVKPDDTLSWLYPILPIQLGPSRASDLSVISEHNALLPCFPGIISMFHAIKDHTSLATSFSDDIFVPSDVSTGGWTFQGHLFPPPTARTHVEKAYFWLPGINKAPEQTTSALARTQSNLERCSNIPIITADTRLATIDEYLLMTDDMSWFQHLITNAFFESTFFKDSTVLSKISPVATLQTVIAGAFPVVELTDIPDMPGVWYSRSLIPLRTQKQPICTMTTDNDCPVGINTMLSLTLSPNTSSSGGTDLQDHRFGNDVESTDREEDEDPIPRPLYDDFISSVILTHYQKVKDDKAN
;
A
#
# COMPACT_ATOMS: atom_id res chain seq x y z
N MET A 1 -46.07 -11.64 61.86
CA MET A 1 -45.78 -11.13 60.50
C MET A 1 -44.35 -10.58 60.52
N PRO A 2 -43.44 -11.06 59.66
CA PRO A 2 -42.03 -11.21 60.02
C PRO A 2 -41.13 -10.02 59.66
N ASN A 3 -40.06 -9.89 60.45
CA ASN A 3 -39.02 -8.88 60.40
C ASN A 3 -38.17 -8.93 59.12
N LEU A 4 -38.10 -7.79 58.42
CA LEU A 4 -37.12 -7.50 57.38
C LEU A 4 -35.75 -7.25 58.03
N ARG A 5 -34.86 -8.26 58.00
CA ARG A 5 -33.44 -8.09 58.34
C ARG A 5 -32.72 -7.44 57.16
N ASN A 6 -32.20 -6.24 57.37
CA ASN A 6 -31.20 -5.62 56.51
C ASN A 6 -29.91 -6.46 56.58
N SER A 7 -29.58 -7.10 55.46
CA SER A 7 -28.28 -7.73 55.23
C SER A 7 -27.27 -6.63 54.93
N GLU A 8 -26.48 -6.26 55.93
CA GLU A 8 -25.30 -5.40 55.78
C GLU A 8 -24.33 -6.05 54.77
N ALA A 9 -24.23 -5.42 53.59
CA ALA A 9 -23.27 -5.79 52.57
C ALA A 9 -21.87 -5.34 53.02
N ASP A 10 -21.00 -6.32 53.26
CA ASP A 10 -19.61 -6.16 53.66
C ASP A 10 -18.79 -5.31 52.65
N PRO A 11 -18.36 -4.09 53.03
CA PRO A 11 -17.61 -3.20 52.14
C PRO A 11 -16.12 -3.58 51.99
N SER A 12 -15.65 -4.65 52.63
CA SER A 12 -14.24 -5.05 52.61
C SER A 12 -13.81 -5.85 51.37
N ARG A 13 -14.75 -6.18 50.47
CA ARG A 13 -14.49 -6.91 49.20
C ARG A 13 -14.28 -6.02 47.98
N ARG A 14 -13.77 -4.79 48.15
CA ARG A 14 -13.29 -3.99 47.01
C ARG A 14 -12.00 -4.62 46.49
N GLY A 15 -12.18 -5.35 45.40
CA GLY A 15 -11.21 -6.14 44.65
C GLY A 15 -9.83 -5.52 44.58
N GLN A 16 -8.87 -6.29 45.08
CA GLN A 16 -7.55 -6.33 44.49
C GLN A 16 -7.73 -6.73 43.03
N SER A 17 -7.73 -5.75 42.13
CA SER A 17 -7.59 -6.00 40.70
C SER A 17 -6.33 -6.83 40.53
N PRO A 18 -6.38 -8.03 39.92
CA PRO A 18 -5.20 -8.84 39.72
C PRO A 18 -4.24 -8.04 38.84
N SER A 19 -3.21 -7.47 39.45
CA SER A 19 -2.14 -6.70 38.81
C SER A 19 -1.14 -7.66 38.15
N GLY A 20 -1.65 -8.68 37.44
CA GLY A 20 -0.84 -9.52 36.60
C GLY A 20 -0.29 -8.69 35.43
N PRO A 21 0.93 -8.98 34.96
CA PRO A 21 1.45 -8.34 33.76
C PRO A 21 0.45 -8.56 32.63
N VAL A 22 -0.05 -7.45 32.06
CA VAL A 22 -0.93 -7.51 30.89
C VAL A 22 -0.15 -8.23 29.79
N PRO A 23 -0.67 -9.35 29.24
CA PRO A 23 -0.02 -10.06 28.16
C PRO A 23 0.34 -9.09 27.05
N SER A 24 1.61 -9.05 26.64
CA SER A 24 2.06 -8.22 25.53
C SER A 24 1.27 -8.63 24.29
N ALA A 25 0.61 -7.66 23.66
CA ALA A 25 -0.16 -7.90 22.45
C ALA A 25 0.79 -8.07 21.26
N TYR A 26 0.54 -9.08 20.42
CA TYR A 26 1.35 -9.36 19.24
C TYR A 26 0.88 -8.50 18.07
N HIS A 27 1.81 -8.05 17.25
CA HIS A 27 1.48 -7.19 16.13
C HIS A 27 2.30 -7.53 14.87
N TYR A 28 1.83 -7.04 13.73
CA TYR A 28 2.52 -7.18 12.44
C TYR A 28 2.37 -5.91 11.60
N TYR A 29 3.29 -5.70 10.66
CA TYR A 29 3.20 -4.60 9.69
C TYR A 29 2.59 -5.14 8.38
N PRO A 30 1.32 -4.82 8.06
CA PRO A 30 0.74 -5.24 6.79
C PRO A 30 1.42 -4.56 5.60
N SER A 31 1.57 -5.30 4.50
CA SER A 31 2.06 -4.77 3.23
C SER A 31 0.92 -4.44 2.29
N SER A 32 0.93 -3.24 1.72
CA SER A 32 -0.04 -2.80 0.71
C SER A 32 0.35 -3.17 -0.71
N HIS A 33 1.58 -3.66 -0.96
CA HIS A 33 2.04 -4.09 -2.28
C HIS A 33 1.09 -5.08 -2.95
N MET A 34 0.58 -6.05 -2.19
CA MET A 34 -0.38 -7.02 -2.70
C MET A 34 -1.69 -6.34 -3.11
N MET A 35 -2.23 -5.41 -2.32
CA MET A 35 -3.41 -4.64 -2.70
C MET A 35 -3.22 -3.96 -4.06
N PHE A 36 -2.09 -3.29 -4.26
CA PHE A 36 -1.80 -2.60 -5.52
C PHE A 36 -1.54 -3.53 -6.69
N LYS A 37 -0.99 -4.73 -6.45
CA LYS A 37 -0.88 -5.77 -7.47
C LYS A 37 -2.26 -6.24 -7.95
N TRP A 38 -3.18 -6.48 -7.02
CA TRP A 38 -4.56 -6.84 -7.36
C TRP A 38 -5.30 -5.68 -8.04
N LEU A 39 -5.10 -4.44 -7.57
CA LEU A 39 -5.64 -3.25 -8.21
C LEU A 39 -5.13 -3.06 -9.63
N GLY A 40 -3.83 -3.26 -9.87
CA GLY A 40 -3.26 -3.20 -11.22
C GLY A 40 -3.95 -4.19 -12.16
N GLY A 41 -4.16 -5.44 -11.71
CA GLY A 41 -4.92 -6.43 -12.48
C GLY A 41 -6.38 -6.01 -12.72
N ILE A 42 -7.07 -5.45 -11.72
CA ILE A 42 -8.40 -4.86 -11.89
C ILE A 42 -8.37 -3.74 -12.95
N HIS A 43 -7.39 -2.84 -12.86
CA HIS A 43 -7.24 -1.70 -13.75
C HIS A 43 -6.97 -2.14 -15.18
N ASP A 44 -6.12 -3.14 -15.40
CA ASP A 44 -5.84 -3.71 -16.73
C ASP A 44 -7.13 -4.26 -17.38
N VAL A 45 -7.97 -4.96 -16.61
CA VAL A 45 -9.27 -5.47 -17.11
C VAL A 45 -10.22 -4.34 -17.47
N LEU A 46 -10.32 -3.32 -16.62
CA LEU A 46 -11.29 -2.26 -16.83
C LEU A 46 -10.84 -1.29 -17.93
N ALA A 47 -9.54 -0.99 -18.01
CA ALA A 47 -8.95 -0.14 -19.03
C ALA A 47 -9.04 -0.76 -20.43
N GLY A 48 -8.94 -2.09 -20.54
CA GLY A 48 -9.11 -2.82 -21.80
C GLY A 48 -10.56 -2.88 -22.31
N SER A 49 -11.55 -2.42 -21.52
CA SER A 49 -12.97 -2.55 -21.85
C SER A 49 -13.59 -1.25 -22.35
N ASP A 50 -13.80 -1.15 -23.67
CA ASP A 50 -14.51 -0.03 -24.33
C ASP A 50 -15.88 0.25 -23.72
N ALA A 51 -16.56 -0.78 -23.21
CA ALA A 51 -17.87 -0.65 -22.59
C ALA A 51 -17.80 0.23 -21.33
N ILE A 52 -16.71 0.13 -20.56
CA ILE A 52 -16.52 0.91 -19.33
C ILE A 52 -16.26 2.36 -19.67
N THR A 53 -15.38 2.62 -20.63
CA THR A 53 -15.12 4.00 -21.09
C THR A 53 -16.39 4.68 -21.60
N LYS A 54 -17.34 3.91 -22.16
CA LYS A 54 -18.63 4.42 -22.64
C LYS A 54 -19.65 4.62 -21.52
N LEU A 55 -19.77 3.67 -20.59
CA LEU A 55 -20.78 3.70 -19.51
C LEU A 55 -20.36 4.63 -18.36
N PHE A 56 -19.07 4.63 -18.02
CA PHE A 56 -18.51 5.39 -16.90
C PHE A 56 -17.27 6.16 -17.38
N PRO A 57 -17.46 7.20 -18.22
CA PRO A 57 -16.34 7.98 -18.74
C PRO A 57 -15.51 8.62 -17.62
N ALA A 58 -16.12 8.88 -16.46
CA ALA A 58 -15.48 9.46 -15.28
C ALA A 58 -14.61 8.48 -14.48
N TYR A 59 -14.59 7.19 -14.83
CA TYR A 59 -13.75 6.22 -14.13
C TYR A 59 -12.27 6.54 -14.32
N ASN A 60 -11.54 6.52 -13.20
CA ASN A 60 -10.10 6.75 -13.20
C ASN A 60 -9.38 5.80 -12.23
N THR A 61 -8.33 5.15 -12.72
CA THR A 61 -7.51 4.21 -11.96
C THR A 61 -6.75 4.91 -10.81
N ILE A 62 -6.29 6.16 -10.98
CA ILE A 62 -5.63 6.93 -9.90
C ILE A 62 -6.57 7.22 -8.74
N LEU A 63 -7.84 7.52 -9.03
CA LEU A 63 -8.85 7.75 -7.99
C LEU A 63 -9.17 6.45 -7.23
N SER A 64 -9.15 5.31 -7.92
CA SER A 64 -9.29 3.99 -7.30
C SER A 64 -8.09 3.67 -6.40
N ARG A 65 -6.86 3.90 -6.86
CA ARG A 65 -5.64 3.75 -6.04
C ARG A 65 -5.71 4.60 -4.77
N ALA A 66 -6.10 5.86 -4.89
CA ALA A 66 -6.28 6.75 -3.74
C ALA A 66 -7.38 6.25 -2.80
N TYR A 67 -8.50 5.77 -3.34
CA TYR A 67 -9.62 5.27 -2.55
C TYR A 67 -9.21 4.09 -1.66
N TYR A 68 -8.64 3.05 -2.26
CA TYR A 68 -8.26 1.85 -1.53
C TYR A 68 -7.08 2.07 -0.60
N SER A 69 -6.22 3.06 -0.88
CA SER A 69 -5.20 3.51 0.08
C SER A 69 -5.85 3.99 1.38
N VAL A 70 -6.85 4.85 1.30
CA VAL A 70 -7.59 5.31 2.50
C VAL A 70 -8.25 4.13 3.20
N LEU A 71 -8.96 3.26 2.45
CA LEU A 71 -9.61 2.09 3.05
C LEU A 71 -8.63 1.15 3.75
N TRP A 72 -7.41 0.99 3.21
CA TRP A 72 -6.38 0.17 3.83
C TRP A 72 -6.06 0.67 5.24
N PHE A 73 -5.84 1.98 5.42
CA PHE A 73 -5.61 2.57 6.74
C PHE A 73 -6.83 2.43 7.65
N ILE A 74 -8.03 2.69 7.14
CA ILE A 74 -9.27 2.56 7.91
C ILE A 74 -9.45 1.12 8.41
N GLN A 75 -9.20 0.12 7.57
CA GLN A 75 -9.32 -1.29 7.97
C GLN A 75 -8.29 -1.66 9.05
N VAL A 76 -7.04 -1.18 8.94
CA VAL A 76 -6.03 -1.35 9.99
C VAL A 76 -6.48 -0.71 11.31
N LEU A 77 -7.03 0.52 11.27
CA LEU A 77 -7.56 1.18 12.47
C LEU A 77 -8.76 0.44 13.07
N ARG A 78 -9.68 -0.10 12.25
CA ARG A 78 -10.80 -0.92 12.74
C ARG A 78 -10.30 -2.20 13.41
N ALA A 79 -9.26 -2.84 12.87
CA ALA A 79 -8.63 -4.01 13.49
C ALA A 79 -7.95 -3.66 14.83
N LYS A 80 -7.19 -2.55 14.90
CA LYS A 80 -6.65 -2.00 16.17
C LYS A 80 -7.74 -1.70 17.19
N ALA A 81 -8.89 -1.18 16.73
CA ALA A 81 -10.04 -0.91 17.60
C ALA A 81 -10.58 -2.18 18.24
N ALA A 82 -10.72 -3.26 17.45
CA ALA A 82 -11.17 -4.56 17.92
C ALA A 82 -10.18 -5.19 18.93
N ALA A 83 -8.88 -4.96 18.76
CA ALA A 83 -7.84 -5.38 19.70
C ALA A 83 -7.66 -4.44 20.91
N HIS A 84 -8.43 -3.34 21.00
CA HIS A 84 -8.33 -2.31 22.03
C HIS A 84 -6.95 -1.62 22.12
N THR A 85 -6.26 -1.44 20.99
CA THR A 85 -4.90 -0.87 20.92
C THR A 85 -4.83 0.47 20.19
N LEU A 86 -5.97 1.11 19.92
CA LEU A 86 -6.00 2.44 19.33
C LEU A 86 -5.45 3.50 20.29
N THR A 87 -4.63 4.39 19.77
CA THR A 87 -4.27 5.62 20.47
C THR A 87 -5.45 6.60 20.48
N ARG A 88 -5.37 7.63 21.34
CA ARG A 88 -6.39 8.69 21.40
C ARG A 88 -6.57 9.40 20.06
N LYS A 89 -5.48 9.73 19.37
CA LYS A 89 -5.52 10.43 18.07
C LYS A 89 -6.18 9.56 16.99
N GLU A 90 -5.78 8.29 16.91
CA GLU A 90 -6.38 7.34 15.96
C GLU A 90 -7.87 7.11 16.24
N THR A 91 -8.26 7.00 17.51
CA THR A 91 -9.68 6.89 17.91
C THR A 91 -10.49 8.09 17.44
N GLN A 92 -9.98 9.30 17.65
CA GLN A 92 -10.65 10.53 17.20
C GLN A 92 -10.78 10.59 15.68
N PHE A 93 -9.71 10.24 14.96
CA PHE A 93 -9.74 10.19 13.50
C PHE A 93 -10.75 9.16 12.99
N LEU A 94 -10.73 7.92 13.50
CA LEU A 94 -11.63 6.85 13.07
C LEU A 94 -13.10 7.21 13.31
N GLN A 95 -13.42 7.77 14.48
CA GLN A 95 -14.77 8.23 14.79
C GLN A 95 -15.22 9.40 13.91
N ARG A 96 -14.32 10.34 13.59
CA ARG A 96 -14.62 11.44 12.67
C ARG A 96 -14.90 10.90 11.27
N PHE A 97 -14.07 9.97 10.79
CA PHE A 97 -14.23 9.33 9.50
C PHE A 97 -15.55 8.56 9.41
N GLU A 98 -15.89 7.75 10.41
CA GLU A 98 -17.15 6.98 10.46
C GLU A 98 -18.39 7.89 10.39
N ARG A 99 -18.35 9.04 11.08
CA ARG A 99 -19.45 10.02 11.02
C ARG A 99 -19.60 10.67 9.66
N ALA A 100 -18.48 10.86 8.94
CA ALA A 100 -18.48 11.46 7.61
C ALA A 100 -18.88 10.43 6.53
N PHE A 101 -18.44 9.17 6.67
CA PHE A 101 -18.68 8.10 5.70
C PHE A 101 -19.07 6.81 6.40
N LEU A 102 -20.35 6.44 6.28
CA LEU A 102 -20.85 5.20 6.86
C LEU A 102 -20.23 3.98 6.15
N TRP A 103 -19.89 2.95 6.91
CA TRP A 103 -19.25 1.73 6.41
C TRP A 103 -20.06 0.99 5.34
N GLU A 104 -21.39 1.17 5.36
CA GLU A 104 -22.34 0.60 4.39
C GLU A 104 -22.24 1.25 3.01
N TYR A 105 -21.65 2.44 2.90
CA TYR A 105 -21.49 3.18 1.64
C TYR A 105 -20.06 3.16 1.11
N LEU A 106 -19.17 2.39 1.73
CA LEU A 106 -17.78 2.26 1.30
C LEU A 106 -17.62 0.95 0.50
N PRO A 107 -17.71 0.99 -0.84
CA PRO A 107 -17.62 -0.21 -1.67
C PRO A 107 -16.24 -0.86 -1.65
N ILE A 108 -16.20 -2.18 -1.80
CA ILE A 108 -14.99 -2.97 -1.96
C ILE A 108 -15.20 -3.91 -3.14
N ALA A 109 -14.38 -3.77 -4.19
CA ALA A 109 -14.44 -4.65 -5.34
C ALA A 109 -14.21 -6.11 -4.93
N GLY A 110 -14.97 -7.03 -5.51
CA GLY A 110 -14.96 -8.45 -5.19
C GLY A 110 -13.55 -9.07 -5.09
N PRO A 111 -12.64 -8.84 -6.06
CA PRO A 111 -11.29 -9.41 -6.01
C PRO A 111 -10.45 -8.91 -4.82
N LEU A 112 -10.75 -7.72 -4.25
CA LEU A 112 -10.03 -7.17 -3.10
C LEU A 112 -10.62 -7.59 -1.75
N LYS A 113 -11.83 -8.17 -1.75
CA LYS A 113 -12.49 -8.61 -0.51
C LYS A 113 -11.61 -9.53 0.35
N PRO A 114 -10.95 -10.59 -0.18
CA PRO A 114 -10.10 -11.45 0.64
C PRO A 114 -8.94 -10.71 1.28
N PHE A 115 -8.32 -9.78 0.54
CA PHE A 115 -7.22 -8.96 1.04
C PHE A 115 -7.69 -8.11 2.24
N PHE A 116 -8.81 -7.39 2.11
CA PHE A 116 -9.34 -6.59 3.22
C PHE A 116 -9.77 -7.44 4.44
N MET A 117 -10.26 -8.66 4.22
CA MET A 117 -10.55 -9.60 5.30
C MET A 117 -9.28 -10.06 6.03
N SER A 118 -8.14 -10.17 5.35
CA SER A 118 -6.85 -10.52 5.97
C SER A 118 -6.23 -9.42 6.85
N LEU A 119 -6.65 -8.16 6.68
CA LEU A 119 -6.19 -7.03 7.51
C LEU A 119 -6.90 -6.96 8.88
N GLY A 120 -7.61 -8.02 9.29
CA GLY A 120 -8.30 -8.06 10.58
C GLY A 120 -7.36 -8.40 11.75
N ALA A 121 -7.83 -8.10 12.96
CA ALA A 121 -7.23 -8.58 14.19
C ALA A 121 -7.67 -10.03 14.46
N VAL A 122 -6.79 -10.84 14.99
CA VAL A 122 -7.07 -12.22 15.39
C VAL A 122 -6.92 -12.30 16.90
N LYS A 123 -7.96 -12.73 17.60
CA LYS A 123 -7.84 -13.23 18.96
C LYS A 123 -7.67 -14.74 18.85
N PRO A 124 -6.48 -15.30 19.11
CA PRO A 124 -6.36 -16.75 19.25
C PRO A 124 -7.17 -17.20 20.48
N ASP A 125 -7.18 -18.50 20.78
CA ASP A 125 -7.85 -19.05 21.97
C ASP A 125 -7.64 -18.18 23.23
N ASP A 126 -8.55 -18.27 24.21
CA ASP A 126 -8.64 -17.32 25.34
C ASP A 126 -7.35 -17.15 26.19
N THR A 127 -6.34 -17.98 25.98
CA THR A 127 -5.03 -17.93 26.65
C THR A 127 -4.01 -17.00 25.98
N LEU A 128 -4.22 -16.59 24.72
CA LEU A 128 -3.25 -15.81 23.95
C LEU A 128 -3.71 -14.37 23.73
N SER A 129 -2.73 -13.46 23.64
CA SER A 129 -2.97 -12.06 23.30
C SER A 129 -3.48 -11.90 21.86
N TRP A 130 -4.13 -10.77 21.60
CA TRP A 130 -4.47 -10.35 20.24
C TRP A 130 -3.25 -10.28 19.33
N LEU A 131 -3.40 -10.73 18.09
CA LEU A 131 -2.53 -10.47 16.95
C LEU A 131 -3.22 -9.46 16.03
N TYR A 132 -2.61 -8.32 15.75
CA TYR A 132 -3.28 -7.26 14.98
C TYR A 132 -2.30 -6.45 14.11
N PRO A 133 -2.77 -5.85 13.01
CA PRO A 133 -1.93 -4.99 12.21
C PRO A 133 -1.61 -3.69 12.95
N ILE A 134 -0.38 -3.21 12.81
CA ILE A 134 0.02 -1.89 13.31
C ILE A 134 0.48 -0.97 12.19
N LEU A 135 0.36 0.32 12.48
CA LEU A 135 0.95 1.38 11.68
C LEU A 135 2.27 1.82 12.34
N PRO A 136 3.28 2.24 11.56
CA PRO A 136 4.45 2.92 12.09
C PRO A 136 4.06 4.14 12.91
N ILE A 137 4.86 4.48 13.92
CA ILE A 137 4.65 5.68 14.76
C ILE A 137 4.62 6.94 13.90
N GLN A 138 5.46 6.97 12.86
CA GLN A 138 5.56 8.04 11.89
C GLN A 138 5.21 7.49 10.50
N LEU A 139 4.10 7.93 9.93
CA LEU A 139 3.60 7.43 8.63
C LEU A 139 4.35 8.00 7.43
N GLY A 140 4.85 9.22 7.58
CA GLY A 140 5.62 9.94 6.60
C GLY A 140 6.48 11.02 7.24
N PRO A 141 7.21 11.81 6.46
CA PRO A 141 8.04 12.87 6.98
C PRO A 141 7.21 13.98 7.65
N SER A 142 7.85 14.76 8.50
CA SER A 142 7.20 15.92 9.13
C SER A 142 6.73 16.95 8.09
N ARG A 143 7.40 17.02 6.93
CA ARG A 143 7.04 17.86 5.79
C ARG A 143 7.25 17.09 4.49
N ALA A 144 6.40 17.32 3.50
CA ALA A 144 6.44 16.59 2.24
C ALA A 144 7.73 16.82 1.44
N SER A 145 8.39 17.97 1.62
CA SER A 145 9.70 18.27 1.01
C SER A 145 10.85 17.40 1.52
N ASP A 146 10.67 16.73 2.66
CA ASP A 146 11.72 15.97 3.34
C ASP A 146 11.53 14.46 3.08
N LEU A 147 12.29 13.88 2.15
CA LEU A 147 12.22 12.44 1.88
C LEU A 147 13.09 11.58 2.83
N SER A 148 13.69 12.16 3.87
CA SER A 148 14.61 11.43 4.76
C SER A 148 13.96 10.28 5.55
N VAL A 149 12.63 10.19 5.55
CA VAL A 149 11.86 9.24 6.36
C VAL A 149 11.21 8.15 5.49
N ILE A 150 12.03 7.40 4.74
CA ILE A 150 11.59 6.11 4.17
C ILE A 150 12.20 4.99 5.02
N SER A 151 11.50 4.63 6.11
CA SER A 151 11.85 3.41 6.84
C SER A 151 11.33 2.18 6.09
N GLU A 152 11.89 1.01 6.41
CA GLU A 152 11.42 -0.28 5.89
C GLU A 152 9.91 -0.48 6.11
N HIS A 153 9.37 0.00 7.24
CA HIS A 153 7.94 -0.12 7.53
C HIS A 153 7.10 0.89 6.73
N ASN A 154 7.62 2.10 6.46
CA ASN A 154 6.93 3.07 5.59
C ASN A 154 6.84 2.55 4.15
N ALA A 155 7.84 1.80 3.71
CA ALA A 155 7.85 1.18 2.38
C ALA A 155 6.70 0.18 2.17
N LEU A 156 6.10 -0.35 3.25
CA LEU A 156 4.96 -1.26 3.18
C LEU A 156 3.62 -0.54 3.02
N LEU A 157 3.55 0.75 3.34
CA LEU A 157 2.31 1.53 3.37
C LEU A 157 1.88 1.96 1.96
N PRO A 158 0.58 2.19 1.71
CA PRO A 158 0.16 2.90 0.52
C PRO A 158 0.81 4.29 0.48
N CYS A 159 1.51 4.63 -0.60
CA CYS A 159 2.13 5.95 -0.76
C CYS A 159 1.07 6.99 -1.15
N PHE A 160 0.11 7.21 -0.27
CA PHE A 160 -1.06 8.05 -0.52
C PHE A 160 -0.67 9.47 -0.96
N PRO A 161 0.29 10.16 -0.30
CA PRO A 161 0.74 11.47 -0.76
C PRO A 161 1.32 11.45 -2.19
N GLY A 162 2.07 10.41 -2.55
CA GLY A 162 2.55 10.22 -3.91
C GLY A 162 1.41 10.01 -4.92
N ILE A 163 0.41 9.20 -4.57
CA ILE A 163 -0.77 8.94 -5.41
C ILE A 163 -1.56 10.24 -5.67
N ILE A 164 -1.76 11.08 -4.65
CA ILE A 164 -2.42 12.39 -4.81
C ILE A 164 -1.59 13.36 -5.65
N SER A 165 -0.26 13.35 -5.48
CA SER A 165 0.64 14.15 -6.31
C SER A 165 0.60 13.71 -7.77
N MET A 166 0.51 12.40 -8.02
CA MET A 166 0.33 11.83 -9.35
C MET A 166 -1.03 12.22 -9.95
N PHE A 167 -2.11 12.26 -9.15
CA PHE A 167 -3.40 12.77 -9.61
C PHE A 167 -3.29 14.22 -10.13
N HIS A 168 -2.64 15.12 -9.39
CA HIS A 168 -2.49 16.52 -9.83
C HIS A 168 -1.56 16.63 -11.02
N ALA A 169 -0.47 15.87 -11.05
CA ALA A 169 0.39 15.80 -12.23
C ALA A 169 -0.41 15.34 -13.48
N ILE A 170 -1.32 14.36 -13.33
CA ILE A 170 -2.16 13.89 -14.42
C ILE A 170 -3.13 14.98 -14.91
N LYS A 171 -3.74 15.67 -13.95
CA LYS A 171 -4.72 16.71 -14.18
C LYS A 171 -4.11 17.94 -14.86
N ASP A 172 -2.91 18.34 -14.46
CA ASP A 172 -2.31 19.62 -14.87
C ASP A 172 -1.41 19.50 -16.12
N HIS A 173 -0.87 18.31 -16.42
CA HIS A 173 0.04 18.11 -17.56
C HIS A 173 -0.64 17.47 -18.77
N THR A 174 -0.62 18.14 -19.91
CA THR A 174 -1.08 17.61 -21.21
C THR A 174 -0.17 16.54 -21.81
N SER A 175 1.06 16.35 -21.31
CA SER A 175 2.04 15.37 -21.82
C SER A 175 2.55 14.43 -20.74
N LEU A 176 1.67 13.72 -20.04
CA LEU A 176 2.11 12.59 -19.20
C LEU A 176 2.78 11.48 -19.97
N ALA A 177 2.49 11.36 -21.27
CA ALA A 177 3.07 10.32 -22.13
C ALA A 177 4.60 10.36 -22.14
N THR A 178 5.23 11.53 -21.91
CA THR A 178 6.68 11.61 -21.79
C THR A 178 7.15 11.13 -20.42
N SER A 179 6.37 11.32 -19.35
CA SER A 179 6.73 11.06 -17.94
C SER A 179 6.67 9.60 -17.49
N PHE A 180 6.55 8.66 -18.43
CA PHE A 180 6.58 7.22 -18.17
C PHE A 180 7.54 6.55 -19.14
N SER A 181 8.43 5.70 -18.61
CA SER A 181 9.26 4.77 -19.38
C SER A 181 8.89 3.36 -18.95
N ASP A 182 8.49 2.51 -19.91
CA ASP A 182 8.24 1.08 -19.67
C ASP A 182 7.29 0.79 -18.48
N ASP A 183 6.15 1.50 -18.44
CA ASP A 183 5.14 1.42 -17.37
C ASP A 183 5.59 1.84 -15.97
N ILE A 184 6.84 2.27 -15.81
CA ILE A 184 7.37 2.84 -14.59
C ILE A 184 7.20 4.35 -14.67
N PHE A 185 6.78 4.95 -13.55
CA PHE A 185 6.75 6.39 -13.44
C PHE A 185 8.17 6.94 -13.43
N VAL A 186 8.59 7.49 -14.56
CA VAL A 186 9.91 8.11 -14.75
C VAL A 186 9.65 9.53 -15.19
N PRO A 187 9.62 10.50 -14.25
CA PRO A 187 9.37 11.89 -14.58
C PRO A 187 10.43 12.35 -15.58
N SER A 188 10.01 12.71 -16.79
CA SER A 188 10.87 12.81 -17.97
C SER A 188 11.39 14.21 -18.27
N ASP A 189 10.69 15.25 -17.79
CA ASP A 189 10.94 16.64 -18.19
C ASP A 189 12.08 17.30 -17.38
N VAL A 190 13.11 16.54 -17.04
CA VAL A 190 14.15 16.94 -16.08
C VAL A 190 15.45 17.42 -16.73
N SER A 191 15.44 17.78 -18.01
CA SER A 191 16.68 18.01 -18.75
C SER A 191 17.57 19.13 -18.20
N THR A 192 17.11 19.99 -17.28
CA THR A 192 17.96 21.01 -16.65
C THR A 192 17.62 21.44 -15.21
N GLY A 193 16.42 21.20 -14.68
CA GLY A 193 15.95 21.91 -13.46
C GLY A 193 15.53 21.06 -12.24
N GLY A 194 15.51 19.73 -12.35
CA GLY A 194 14.78 18.90 -11.38
C GLY A 194 13.26 18.99 -11.58
N TRP A 195 12.51 18.18 -10.84
CA TRP A 195 11.06 18.14 -10.92
C TRP A 195 10.46 18.08 -9.52
N THR A 196 9.49 18.96 -9.23
CA THR A 196 8.82 18.97 -7.93
C THR A 196 7.66 17.98 -7.93
N PHE A 197 7.74 16.98 -7.05
CA PHE A 197 6.70 15.99 -6.84
C PHE A 197 6.48 15.75 -5.35
N GLN A 198 5.21 15.69 -4.93
CA GLN A 198 4.86 15.63 -3.51
C GLN A 198 5.52 16.74 -2.68
N GLY A 199 5.72 17.93 -3.26
CA GLY A 199 6.42 19.04 -2.60
C GLY A 199 7.94 18.86 -2.43
N HIS A 200 8.52 17.74 -2.89
CA HIS A 200 9.95 17.50 -2.91
C HIS A 200 10.54 17.78 -4.30
N LEU A 201 11.68 18.47 -4.37
CA LEU A 201 12.39 18.73 -5.63
C LEU A 201 13.32 17.56 -5.95
N PHE A 202 12.86 16.64 -6.80
CA PHE A 202 13.69 15.54 -7.27
C PHE A 202 14.75 16.06 -8.26
N PRO A 203 16.03 15.75 -8.07
CA PRO A 203 17.06 16.06 -9.06
C PRO A 203 16.88 15.21 -10.34
N PRO A 204 17.62 15.53 -11.41
CA PRO A 204 17.70 14.68 -12.60
C PRO A 204 17.97 13.21 -12.23
N PRO A 205 17.44 12.22 -12.98
CA PRO A 205 17.54 10.80 -12.63
C PRO A 205 18.96 10.32 -12.29
N THR A 206 19.97 10.85 -12.99
CA THR A 206 21.39 10.55 -12.77
C THR A 206 21.94 11.04 -11.44
N ALA A 207 21.36 12.11 -10.88
CA ALA A 207 21.77 12.74 -9.63
C ALA A 207 20.90 12.35 -8.42
N ARG A 208 19.91 11.46 -8.60
CA ARG A 208 19.02 11.03 -7.51
C ARG A 208 19.75 10.18 -6.47
N THR A 209 19.47 10.46 -5.20
CA THR A 209 19.91 9.63 -4.08
C THR A 209 19.23 8.25 -4.11
N HIS A 210 19.77 7.28 -3.38
CA HIS A 210 19.13 5.95 -3.27
C HIS A 210 17.72 6.03 -2.68
N VAL A 211 17.49 6.94 -1.72
CA VAL A 211 16.18 7.14 -1.09
C VAL A 211 15.17 7.70 -2.10
N GLU A 212 15.57 8.68 -2.91
CA GLU A 212 14.74 9.24 -3.98
C GLU A 212 14.42 8.21 -5.06
N LYS A 213 15.38 7.34 -5.41
CA LYS A 213 15.14 6.22 -6.34
C LYS A 213 14.15 5.22 -5.74
N ALA A 214 14.35 4.82 -4.47
CA ALA A 214 13.49 3.90 -3.74
C ALA A 214 12.05 4.42 -3.59
N TYR A 215 11.88 5.74 -3.46
CA TYR A 215 10.58 6.37 -3.34
C TYR A 215 9.63 6.02 -4.50
N PHE A 216 10.12 5.95 -5.75
CA PHE A 216 9.29 5.60 -6.90
C PHE A 216 8.86 4.11 -6.93
N TRP A 217 9.42 3.27 -6.06
CA TRP A 217 9.01 1.88 -5.89
C TRP A 217 7.93 1.70 -4.83
N LEU A 218 7.52 2.77 -4.16
CA LEU A 218 6.51 2.69 -3.11
C LEU A 218 5.14 2.26 -3.66
N PRO A 219 4.35 1.52 -2.86
CA PRO A 219 3.06 0.99 -3.30
C PRO A 219 2.10 2.08 -3.80
N GLY A 220 1.63 1.89 -5.04
CA GLY A 220 0.60 2.72 -5.67
C GLY A 220 1.12 3.79 -6.62
N ILE A 221 2.41 4.13 -6.54
CA ILE A 221 3.10 5.01 -7.50
C ILE A 221 4.12 4.28 -8.36
N ASN A 222 4.38 3.00 -8.07
CA ASN A 222 5.34 2.15 -8.76
C ASN A 222 4.89 1.64 -10.14
N LYS A 223 3.67 1.94 -10.57
CA LYS A 223 3.15 1.62 -11.91
C LYS A 223 2.47 2.86 -12.48
N ALA A 224 2.59 3.10 -13.77
CA ALA A 224 1.79 4.08 -14.47
C ALA A 224 0.28 3.81 -14.29
N PRO A 225 -0.58 4.82 -14.19
CA PRO A 225 -2.01 4.63 -14.34
C PRO A 225 -2.33 4.09 -15.74
N GLU A 226 -3.15 3.06 -15.84
CA GLU A 226 -3.45 2.26 -17.04
C GLU A 226 -4.30 2.99 -18.10
N GLN A 227 -4.23 4.32 -18.18
CA GLN A 227 -5.05 5.09 -19.12
C GLN A 227 -4.29 5.36 -20.41
N THR A 228 -4.82 4.84 -21.52
CA THR A 228 -4.23 5.03 -22.86
C THR A 228 -4.15 6.52 -23.24
N THR A 229 -3.19 6.87 -24.09
CA THR A 229 -2.96 8.26 -24.55
C THR A 229 -4.20 8.92 -25.18
N SER A 230 -5.08 8.14 -25.82
CA SER A 230 -6.36 8.64 -26.38
C SER A 230 -7.48 8.77 -25.34
N ALA A 231 -7.37 8.08 -24.20
CA ALA A 231 -8.24 8.27 -23.05
C ALA A 231 -7.82 9.49 -22.22
N LEU A 232 -6.56 9.93 -22.30
CA LEU A 232 -5.99 11.00 -21.46
C LEU A 232 -6.75 12.33 -21.53
N ALA A 233 -7.12 12.81 -22.72
CA ALA A 233 -7.89 14.06 -22.85
C ALA A 233 -9.28 13.96 -22.21
N ARG A 234 -9.93 12.79 -22.31
CA ARG A 234 -11.23 12.53 -21.65
C ARG A 234 -11.05 12.38 -20.15
N THR A 235 -9.97 11.72 -19.73
CA THR A 235 -9.56 11.62 -18.33
C THR A 235 -9.44 13.01 -17.72
N GLN A 236 -8.69 13.91 -18.35
CA GLN A 236 -8.40 15.25 -17.80
C GLN A 236 -9.68 16.03 -17.52
N SER A 237 -10.61 16.09 -18.48
CA SER A 237 -11.90 16.77 -18.27
C SER A 237 -12.72 16.17 -17.11
N ASN A 238 -12.57 14.87 -16.83
CA ASN A 238 -13.24 14.25 -15.69
C ASN A 238 -12.50 14.52 -14.37
N LEU A 239 -11.17 14.64 -14.38
CA LEU A 239 -10.39 15.00 -13.19
C LEU A 239 -10.56 16.48 -12.81
N GLU A 240 -10.86 17.36 -13.76
CA GLU A 240 -11.26 18.74 -13.48
C GLU A 240 -12.47 18.82 -12.56
N ARG A 241 -13.37 17.84 -12.61
CA ARG A 241 -14.55 17.75 -11.72
C ARG A 241 -14.21 17.37 -10.28
N CYS A 242 -12.98 16.90 -10.04
CA CYS A 242 -12.46 16.56 -8.72
C CYS A 242 -11.55 17.70 -8.20
N SER A 243 -12.01 18.95 -8.31
CA SER A 243 -11.20 20.13 -8.06
C SER A 243 -10.85 20.38 -6.59
N ASN A 244 -11.55 19.75 -5.65
CA ASN A 244 -11.35 19.89 -4.21
C ASN A 244 -10.38 18.85 -3.62
N ILE A 245 -9.78 17.96 -4.41
CA ILE A 245 -8.73 17.06 -3.92
C ILE A 245 -7.53 17.91 -3.45
N PRO A 246 -7.06 17.76 -2.19
CA PRO A 246 -6.00 18.60 -1.66
C PRO A 246 -4.70 18.53 -2.47
N ILE A 247 -4.01 19.66 -2.59
CA ILE A 247 -2.70 19.76 -3.24
C ILE A 247 -1.61 19.62 -2.18
N ILE A 248 -0.60 18.82 -2.46
CA ILE A 248 0.55 18.66 -1.58
C ILE A 248 1.63 19.64 -1.97
N THR A 249 2.00 20.50 -1.03
CA THR A 249 3.09 21.47 -1.13
C THR A 249 4.28 21.04 -0.29
N ALA A 250 5.44 21.70 -0.44
CA ALA A 250 6.65 21.43 0.33
C ALA A 250 6.41 21.41 1.86
N ASP A 251 5.58 22.32 2.37
CA ASP A 251 5.28 22.45 3.80
C ASP A 251 4.11 21.60 4.29
N THR A 252 3.51 20.78 3.41
CA THR A 252 2.41 19.88 3.81
C THR A 252 2.92 18.88 4.84
N ARG A 253 2.25 18.80 5.99
CA ARG A 253 2.59 17.88 7.06
C ARG A 253 2.04 16.49 6.76
N LEU A 254 2.82 15.45 7.06
CA LEU A 254 2.46 14.05 6.77
C LEU A 254 2.75 13.12 7.97
N ALA A 255 2.86 13.66 9.18
CA ALA A 255 3.33 12.91 10.34
C ALA A 255 2.22 12.06 10.96
N THR A 256 1.00 12.59 11.08
CA THR A 256 -0.16 11.89 11.67
C THR A 256 -1.05 11.27 10.59
N ILE A 257 -1.97 10.37 10.99
CA ILE A 257 -2.87 9.68 10.04
C ILE A 257 -3.79 10.65 9.28
N ASP A 258 -4.31 11.67 9.96
CA ASP A 258 -5.18 12.67 9.33
C ASP A 258 -4.40 13.62 8.42
N GLU A 259 -3.17 13.97 8.79
CA GLU A 259 -2.24 14.74 7.95
C GLU A 259 -1.81 13.94 6.72
N TYR A 260 -1.39 12.69 6.91
CA TYR A 260 -0.92 11.79 5.85
C TYR A 260 -2.01 11.51 4.82
N LEU A 261 -3.27 11.35 5.26
CA LEU A 261 -4.43 11.14 4.38
C LEU A 261 -5.05 12.45 3.88
N LEU A 262 -4.50 13.62 4.22
CA LEU A 262 -4.99 14.94 3.83
C LEU A 262 -6.46 15.17 4.24
N MET A 263 -6.81 14.70 5.43
CA MET A 263 -8.15 14.71 6.02
C MET A 263 -8.20 15.48 7.36
N THR A 264 -7.26 16.40 7.60
CA THR A 264 -7.23 17.21 8.83
C THR A 264 -8.42 18.15 8.91
N ASP A 265 -8.68 18.93 7.84
CA ASP A 265 -9.66 20.01 7.83
C ASP A 265 -10.92 19.67 7.02
N ASP A 266 -10.77 19.10 5.83
CA ASP A 266 -11.86 18.72 4.94
C ASP A 266 -11.71 17.27 4.46
N MET A 267 -12.81 16.53 4.51
CA MET A 267 -12.91 15.16 4.00
C MET A 267 -13.82 15.07 2.77
N SER A 268 -14.53 16.14 2.40
CA SER A 268 -15.58 16.13 1.37
C SER A 268 -15.09 15.61 0.01
N TRP A 269 -13.82 15.87 -0.32
CA TRP A 269 -13.17 15.40 -1.55
C TRP A 269 -13.13 13.87 -1.65
N PHE A 270 -13.15 13.14 -0.52
CA PHE A 270 -13.17 11.68 -0.50
C PHE A 270 -14.44 11.11 -1.14
N GLN A 271 -15.53 11.88 -1.23
CA GLN A 271 -16.76 11.47 -1.91
C GLN A 271 -16.54 11.20 -3.42
N HIS A 272 -15.61 11.92 -4.05
CA HIS A 272 -15.23 11.66 -5.44
C HIS A 272 -14.57 10.28 -5.58
N LEU A 273 -13.73 9.91 -4.61
CA LEU A 273 -13.08 8.61 -4.57
C LEU A 273 -14.08 7.47 -4.35
N ILE A 274 -15.03 7.65 -3.43
CA ILE A 274 -16.13 6.70 -3.19
C ILE A 274 -16.93 6.47 -4.47
N THR A 275 -17.28 7.54 -5.19
CA THR A 275 -18.06 7.45 -6.43
C THR A 275 -17.31 6.65 -7.50
N ASN A 276 -16.00 6.87 -7.63
CA ASN A 276 -15.16 6.12 -8.56
C ASN A 276 -15.09 4.62 -8.21
N ALA A 277 -14.87 4.30 -6.93
CA ALA A 277 -14.81 2.92 -6.44
C ALA A 277 -16.16 2.20 -6.48
N PHE A 278 -17.26 2.94 -6.37
CA PHE A 278 -18.61 2.40 -6.55
C PHE A 278 -18.78 1.85 -7.96
N PHE A 279 -18.42 2.64 -8.99
CA PHE A 279 -18.48 2.17 -10.38
C PHE A 279 -17.59 0.94 -10.59
N GLU A 280 -16.35 0.97 -10.10
CA GLU A 280 -15.45 -0.17 -10.16
C GLU A 280 -16.08 -1.45 -9.59
N SER A 281 -16.70 -1.33 -8.42
CA SER A 281 -17.32 -2.46 -7.71
C SER A 281 -18.51 -3.06 -8.46
N THR A 282 -19.20 -2.29 -9.33
CA THR A 282 -20.32 -2.83 -10.13
C THR A 282 -19.89 -3.85 -11.19
N PHE A 283 -18.61 -3.86 -11.58
CA PHE A 283 -18.10 -4.76 -12.62
C PHE A 283 -17.71 -6.14 -12.10
N PHE A 284 -17.45 -6.25 -10.80
CA PHE A 284 -16.99 -7.50 -10.21
C PHE A 284 -18.11 -8.18 -9.42
N LYS A 285 -18.23 -9.48 -9.65
CA LYS A 285 -19.08 -10.33 -8.82
C LYS A 285 -18.54 -10.34 -7.38
N ASP A 286 -19.44 -10.50 -6.42
CA ASP A 286 -19.12 -10.61 -4.99
C ASP A 286 -18.48 -9.35 -4.37
N SER A 287 -18.50 -8.23 -5.11
CA SER A 287 -18.26 -6.90 -4.54
C SER A 287 -19.17 -6.66 -3.34
N THR A 288 -18.63 -5.95 -2.36
CA THR A 288 -19.28 -5.76 -1.08
C THR A 288 -19.04 -4.35 -0.56
N VAL A 289 -19.33 -4.12 0.72
CA VAL A 289 -19.09 -2.84 1.40
C VAL A 289 -18.28 -3.08 2.66
N LEU A 290 -17.58 -2.06 3.14
CA LEU A 290 -16.66 -2.16 4.28
C LEU A 290 -17.36 -2.67 5.56
N SER A 291 -18.65 -2.36 5.77
CA SER A 291 -19.42 -2.88 6.91
C SER A 291 -19.54 -4.41 6.93
N LYS A 292 -19.41 -5.07 5.77
CA LYS A 292 -19.40 -6.53 5.63
C LYS A 292 -18.01 -7.14 5.79
N ILE A 293 -16.96 -6.32 5.81
CA ILE A 293 -15.61 -6.77 6.16
C ILE A 293 -15.47 -6.67 7.68
N SER A 294 -15.32 -7.82 8.31
CA SER A 294 -15.08 -7.91 9.74
C SER A 294 -13.72 -7.28 10.10
N PRO A 295 -13.63 -6.48 11.18
CA PRO A 295 -12.34 -6.05 11.73
C PRO A 295 -11.62 -7.17 12.48
N VAL A 296 -12.32 -8.28 12.77
CA VAL A 296 -11.77 -9.49 13.37
C VAL A 296 -11.66 -10.58 12.31
N ALA A 297 -10.44 -11.03 12.04
CA ALA A 297 -10.14 -12.10 11.11
C ALA A 297 -10.06 -13.46 11.83
N THR A 298 -10.17 -14.54 11.07
CA THR A 298 -9.78 -15.87 11.55
C THR A 298 -8.30 -16.09 11.27
N LEU A 299 -7.64 -16.95 12.06
CA LEU A 299 -6.22 -17.25 11.87
C LEU A 299 -5.92 -17.78 10.45
N GLN A 300 -6.85 -18.54 9.87
CA GLN A 300 -6.73 -19.04 8.50
C GLN A 300 -6.66 -17.92 7.46
N THR A 301 -7.38 -16.82 7.67
CA THR A 301 -7.38 -15.67 6.75
C THR A 301 -6.06 -14.91 6.76
N VAL A 302 -5.38 -14.85 7.91
CA VAL A 302 -4.05 -14.21 8.04
C VAL A 302 -2.97 -15.07 7.37
N ILE A 303 -3.02 -16.39 7.57
CA ILE A 303 -2.04 -17.33 6.97
C ILE A 303 -2.21 -17.40 5.44
N ALA A 304 -3.45 -17.36 4.92
CA ALA A 304 -3.68 -17.38 3.47
C ALA A 304 -3.14 -16.15 2.72
N GLY A 305 -2.88 -15.04 3.43
CA GLY A 305 -2.17 -13.88 2.88
C GLY A 305 -0.65 -14.07 2.76
N ALA A 306 -0.08 -15.02 3.52
CA ALA A 306 1.31 -15.46 3.43
C ALA A 306 1.42 -16.61 2.41
N PHE A 307 1.38 -16.30 1.11
CA PHE A 307 1.77 -17.29 0.10
C PHE A 307 3.26 -17.63 0.22
N PRO A 308 3.71 -18.81 -0.26
CA PRO A 308 5.05 -19.33 0.07
C PRO A 308 6.15 -18.33 -0.32
N VAL A 309 6.94 -17.97 0.69
CA VAL A 309 8.26 -17.39 0.53
C VAL A 309 9.07 -18.39 -0.31
N VAL A 310 9.44 -18.01 -1.53
CA VAL A 310 10.52 -18.70 -2.23
C VAL A 310 11.78 -18.31 -1.48
N GLU A 311 12.44 -19.29 -0.85
CA GLU A 311 13.71 -19.07 -0.15
C GLU A 311 14.73 -18.49 -1.15
N LEU A 312 15.19 -17.28 -0.86
CA LEU A 312 16.32 -16.63 -1.55
C LEU A 312 17.62 -17.26 -1.08
N THR A 313 17.96 -18.40 -1.64
CA THR A 313 19.35 -18.89 -1.68
C THR A 313 19.71 -19.07 -3.13
N ASP A 314 20.34 -18.04 -3.70
CA ASP A 314 21.29 -18.06 -4.83
C ASP A 314 21.34 -16.65 -5.44
N ILE A 315 22.20 -15.79 -4.89
CA ILE A 315 22.59 -14.52 -5.53
C ILE A 315 24.10 -14.59 -5.78
N PRO A 316 24.53 -14.46 -7.04
CA PRO A 316 25.78 -13.81 -7.38
C PRO A 316 25.57 -12.62 -8.33
N ASP A 317 26.57 -11.75 -8.32
CA ASP A 317 26.53 -10.35 -8.70
C ASP A 317 26.83 -10.06 -10.19
N MET A 318 26.50 -8.84 -10.62
CA MET A 318 27.03 -8.06 -11.77
C MET A 318 26.47 -8.32 -13.20
N PRO A 319 26.89 -7.53 -14.21
CA PRO A 319 26.48 -6.16 -14.52
C PRO A 319 25.90 -6.04 -15.95
N GLY A 320 25.02 -5.07 -16.16
CA GLY A 320 24.48 -4.79 -17.48
C GLY A 320 23.27 -5.65 -17.87
N VAL A 321 22.34 -4.98 -18.55
CA VAL A 321 21.20 -5.56 -19.27
C VAL A 321 20.00 -6.01 -18.40
N TRP A 322 18.91 -5.25 -18.58
CA TRP A 322 17.50 -5.67 -18.69
C TRP A 322 17.25 -7.19 -18.66
N TYR A 323 16.21 -7.67 -17.98
CA TYR A 323 15.23 -8.58 -18.59
C TYR A 323 14.07 -8.93 -17.66
N SER A 324 12.88 -8.85 -18.25
CA SER A 324 11.71 -9.69 -17.96
C SER A 324 12.05 -11.18 -18.13
N ARG A 325 11.62 -12.06 -17.22
CA ARG A 325 11.27 -13.48 -17.48
C ARG A 325 10.43 -14.02 -16.31
N SER A 326 9.18 -14.42 -16.51
CA SER A 326 8.71 -15.71 -17.08
C SER A 326 8.99 -16.91 -16.19
N LEU A 327 7.98 -17.32 -15.41
CA LEU A 327 7.97 -18.58 -14.67
C LEU A 327 7.55 -19.73 -15.59
N ILE A 328 8.44 -20.72 -15.77
CA ILE A 328 8.14 -22.05 -16.33
C ILE A 328 7.75 -22.98 -15.16
N PRO A 329 6.72 -23.83 -15.26
CA PRO A 329 6.47 -24.83 -14.23
C PRO A 329 7.47 -26.00 -14.37
N LEU A 330 8.33 -26.18 -13.35
CA LEU A 330 9.25 -27.33 -13.29
C LEU A 330 8.52 -28.60 -12.85
N ARG A 331 8.52 -29.58 -13.75
CA ARG A 331 8.28 -31.00 -13.46
C ARG A 331 9.50 -31.56 -12.73
N THR A 332 9.24 -32.38 -11.71
CA THR A 332 10.24 -33.07 -10.89
C THR A 332 11.14 -34.02 -11.71
N GLN A 333 12.47 -33.84 -11.65
CA GLN A 333 13.42 -34.93 -11.85
C GLN A 333 14.72 -34.69 -11.07
N LYS A 334 15.24 -35.77 -10.47
CA LYS A 334 16.40 -35.85 -9.54
C LYS A 334 17.74 -35.88 -10.29
N GLN A 335 18.82 -35.43 -9.62
CA GLN A 335 20.27 -35.84 -9.67
C GLN A 335 21.31 -34.70 -9.86
N PRO A 336 22.62 -34.84 -9.47
CA PRO A 336 23.22 -34.02 -8.40
C PRO A 336 24.53 -33.23 -8.73
N ILE A 337 24.82 -32.23 -7.88
CA ILE A 337 26.10 -31.67 -7.36
C ILE A 337 27.29 -31.37 -8.32
N CYS A 338 27.74 -30.09 -8.34
CA CYS A 338 29.16 -29.72 -8.39
C CYS A 338 29.42 -28.30 -7.83
N THR A 339 30.65 -28.04 -7.37
CA THR A 339 31.10 -27.11 -6.30
C THR A 339 31.79 -25.79 -6.71
N MET A 340 31.64 -24.76 -5.82
CA MET A 340 32.59 -23.69 -5.37
C MET A 340 33.01 -22.51 -6.31
N THR A 341 32.79 -21.25 -5.87
CA THR A 341 33.82 -20.25 -5.39
C THR A 341 33.17 -18.94 -4.89
N THR A 342 33.91 -18.20 -4.04
CA THR A 342 33.54 -17.13 -3.10
C THR A 342 33.74 -15.69 -3.62
N ASP A 343 32.88 -14.73 -3.23
CA ASP A 343 33.18 -13.42 -2.58
C ASP A 343 32.10 -12.33 -2.81
N ASN A 344 31.98 -11.43 -1.82
CA ASN A 344 30.95 -10.41 -1.49
C ASN A 344 30.74 -9.31 -2.57
N ASP A 345 29.58 -8.66 -2.79
CA ASP A 345 28.72 -7.83 -1.92
C ASP A 345 27.28 -7.66 -2.49
N CYS A 346 26.32 -7.18 -1.70
CA CYS A 346 24.86 -7.37 -1.88
C CYS A 346 24.06 -6.04 -2.05
N PRO A 347 22.94 -6.02 -2.80
CA PRO A 347 21.82 -5.15 -2.43
C PRO A 347 20.46 -5.89 -2.29
N VAL A 348 19.73 -5.46 -1.26
CA VAL A 348 18.50 -6.03 -0.69
C VAL A 348 17.26 -5.73 -1.52
N GLY A 349 16.55 -6.78 -1.94
CA GLY A 349 15.16 -6.72 -2.37
C GLY A 349 14.23 -7.24 -1.27
N ILE A 350 13.34 -6.38 -0.75
CA ILE A 350 12.37 -6.76 0.28
C ILE A 350 11.14 -7.39 -0.38
N ASN A 351 11.05 -8.72 -0.35
CA ASN A 351 9.78 -9.44 -0.55
C ASN A 351 9.18 -9.75 0.84
N THR A 352 8.38 -8.85 1.39
CA THR A 352 7.66 -9.07 2.65
C THR A 352 6.20 -9.40 2.39
N MET A 353 5.89 -10.70 2.39
CA MET A 353 4.51 -11.17 2.31
C MET A 353 3.80 -11.27 3.67
N LEU A 354 4.52 -11.03 4.77
CA LEU A 354 4.03 -10.72 6.12
C LEU A 354 5.30 -10.70 6.99
N SER A 355 5.78 -9.53 7.41
CA SER A 355 6.83 -9.48 8.43
C SER A 355 6.17 -9.63 9.79
N LEU A 356 6.15 -10.86 10.31
CA LEU A 356 5.74 -11.15 11.68
C LEU A 356 6.90 -10.80 12.61
N THR A 357 7.07 -9.52 12.95
CA THR A 357 7.98 -9.12 14.02
C THR A 357 7.30 -9.36 15.36
N LEU A 358 7.59 -10.49 16.01
CA LEU A 358 7.16 -10.76 17.38
C LEU A 358 8.00 -9.90 18.35
N SER A 359 7.63 -8.64 18.52
CA SER A 359 8.24 -7.79 19.55
C SER A 359 7.35 -7.76 20.80
N PRO A 360 7.79 -8.30 21.96
CA PRO A 360 7.09 -8.04 23.21
C PRO A 360 7.21 -6.55 23.54
N ASN A 361 6.07 -5.87 23.79
CA ASN A 361 6.05 -4.47 24.22
C ASN A 361 6.96 -4.28 25.46
N THR A 362 8.16 -3.75 25.27
CA THR A 362 8.99 -3.23 26.35
C THR A 362 8.76 -1.72 26.42
N SER A 363 8.13 -1.26 27.50
CA SER A 363 8.06 0.18 27.79
C SER A 363 9.44 0.67 28.21
N SER A 364 10.24 1.18 27.27
CA SER A 364 11.51 1.83 27.57
C SER A 364 11.32 3.34 27.75
N SER A 365 11.43 3.79 28.99
CA SER A 365 11.77 5.17 29.33
C SER A 365 13.29 5.25 29.51
N GLY A 366 13.99 6.05 28.71
CA GLY A 366 15.42 6.30 28.92
C GLY A 366 16.08 6.92 27.70
N GLY A 367 16.57 8.14 27.87
CA GLY A 367 17.16 8.95 26.81
C GLY A 367 18.59 8.55 26.42
N THR A 368 19.05 9.19 25.36
CA THR A 368 20.40 9.04 24.83
C THR A 368 20.93 10.42 24.42
N ASP A 369 21.91 10.90 25.19
CA ASP A 369 23.01 11.71 24.67
C ASP A 369 23.92 10.79 23.85
N LEU A 370 24.31 11.20 22.64
CA LEU A 370 25.41 10.58 21.90
C LEU A 370 26.16 11.64 21.09
N GLN A 371 27.47 11.68 21.32
CA GLN A 371 28.46 12.58 20.74
C GLN A 371 28.90 12.13 19.34
N ASP A 372 29.23 13.15 18.53
CA ASP A 372 29.82 13.08 17.20
C ASP A 372 31.22 12.45 17.17
N HIS A 373 31.47 11.61 16.16
CA HIS A 373 32.82 11.42 15.62
C HIS A 373 32.81 11.43 14.09
N ARG A 374 33.55 12.38 13.52
CA ARG A 374 33.87 12.50 12.09
C ARG A 374 35.02 11.57 11.73
N PHE A 375 34.95 10.95 10.54
CA PHE A 375 36.11 10.60 9.72
C PHE A 375 35.80 10.86 8.25
N GLY A 376 36.80 11.36 7.53
CA GLY A 376 36.72 11.74 6.12
C GLY A 376 37.51 10.81 5.19
N ASN A 377 37.71 11.33 3.97
CA ASN A 377 38.49 10.83 2.84
C ASN A 377 37.75 9.83 1.94
N ASP A 378 38.00 9.73 0.64
CA ASP A 378 38.58 10.60 -0.40
C ASP A 378 38.09 10.01 -1.74
N VAL A 379 38.06 10.85 -2.78
CA VAL A 379 37.49 10.57 -4.11
C VAL A 379 38.52 9.94 -5.04
N GLU A 380 38.15 8.94 -5.83
CA GLU A 380 38.76 8.70 -7.14
C GLU A 380 37.77 8.03 -8.13
N SER A 381 37.73 8.58 -9.34
CA SER A 381 36.79 8.29 -10.43
C SER A 381 37.46 7.51 -11.57
N THR A 382 36.71 6.69 -12.32
CA THR A 382 37.13 6.29 -13.67
C THR A 382 35.93 5.96 -14.55
N ASP A 383 35.89 6.60 -15.72
CA ASP A 383 34.86 6.49 -16.76
C ASP A 383 35.07 5.26 -17.66
N ARG A 384 33.97 4.69 -18.17
CA ARG A 384 33.96 3.86 -19.40
C ARG A 384 32.59 3.93 -20.09
N GLU A 385 32.64 4.20 -21.39
CA GLU A 385 31.54 4.22 -22.36
C GLU A 385 31.26 2.81 -22.90
N GLU A 386 29.99 2.44 -23.12
CA GLU A 386 29.60 1.33 -24.01
C GLU A 386 28.33 1.64 -24.83
N ASP A 387 28.35 1.14 -26.07
CA ASP A 387 27.40 1.28 -27.18
C ASP A 387 26.08 0.52 -26.98
N GLU A 388 24.96 1.06 -27.50
CA GLU A 388 23.63 0.43 -27.48
C GLU A 388 23.24 -0.23 -28.82
N ASP A 389 22.74 -1.47 -28.75
CA ASP A 389 22.01 -2.18 -29.83
C ASP A 389 20.58 -2.55 -29.34
N PRO A 390 19.60 -2.73 -30.25
CA PRO A 390 18.17 -2.53 -29.95
C PRO A 390 17.45 -3.73 -29.31
N ILE A 391 16.53 -3.44 -28.39
CA ILE A 391 15.79 -4.39 -27.54
C ILE A 391 14.53 -4.98 -28.23
N PRO A 392 14.27 -6.30 -28.17
CA PRO A 392 13.03 -6.94 -28.62
C PRO A 392 11.92 -6.92 -27.54
N ARG A 393 10.64 -6.78 -27.96
CA ARG A 393 9.44 -6.71 -27.08
C ARG A 393 9.11 -8.06 -26.39
N PRO A 394 8.64 -8.08 -25.13
CA PRO A 394 8.30 -9.33 -24.42
C PRO A 394 6.82 -9.77 -24.54
N LEU A 395 6.61 -11.09 -24.58
CA LEU A 395 5.37 -11.86 -24.82
C LEU A 395 4.50 -12.12 -23.55
N TYR A 396 4.43 -11.19 -22.59
CA TYR A 396 3.81 -11.47 -21.27
C TYR A 396 2.29 -11.19 -21.19
N ASP A 397 1.73 -10.44 -22.13
CA ASP A 397 0.30 -10.06 -22.13
C ASP A 397 -0.66 -11.25 -22.29
N ASP A 398 -0.19 -12.40 -22.81
CA ASP A 398 -1.08 -13.50 -23.18
C ASP A 398 -1.61 -14.31 -22.00
N PHE A 399 -0.87 -14.45 -20.89
CA PHE A 399 -1.29 -15.38 -19.81
C PHE A 399 -2.35 -14.78 -18.87
N ILE A 400 -2.14 -13.54 -18.39
CA ILE A 400 -3.14 -12.85 -17.56
C ILE A 400 -4.39 -12.52 -18.38
N SER A 401 -4.22 -12.12 -19.64
CA SER A 401 -5.33 -11.99 -20.58
C SER A 401 -6.07 -13.31 -20.75
N SER A 402 -5.39 -14.46 -20.85
CA SER A 402 -6.06 -15.76 -21.00
C SER A 402 -6.92 -16.17 -19.81
N VAL A 403 -6.47 -15.96 -18.57
CA VAL A 403 -7.23 -16.34 -17.35
C VAL A 403 -8.46 -15.46 -17.19
N ILE A 404 -8.30 -14.16 -17.47
CA ILE A 404 -9.38 -13.18 -17.37
C ILE A 404 -10.37 -13.34 -18.52
N LEU A 405 -9.91 -13.55 -19.76
CA LEU A 405 -10.75 -13.84 -20.92
C LEU A 405 -11.50 -15.15 -20.76
N THR A 406 -10.87 -16.20 -20.21
CA THR A 406 -11.55 -17.48 -19.96
C THR A 406 -12.65 -17.32 -18.91
N HIS A 407 -12.43 -16.50 -17.88
CA HIS A 407 -13.44 -16.20 -16.87
C HIS A 407 -14.57 -15.32 -17.44
N TYR A 408 -14.24 -14.32 -18.25
CA TYR A 408 -15.21 -13.44 -18.92
C TYR A 408 -16.08 -14.21 -19.92
N GLN A 409 -15.49 -15.11 -20.71
CA GLN A 409 -16.21 -15.94 -21.67
C GLN A 409 -17.18 -16.89 -20.97
N LYS A 410 -16.76 -17.50 -19.86
CA LYS A 410 -17.64 -18.34 -19.03
C LYS A 410 -18.84 -17.56 -18.48
N VAL A 411 -18.63 -16.34 -17.99
CA VAL A 411 -19.72 -15.47 -17.50
C VAL A 411 -20.65 -15.02 -18.63
N LYS A 412 -20.12 -14.83 -19.85
CA LYS A 412 -20.92 -14.50 -21.03
C LYS A 412 -21.80 -15.69 -21.47
N ASP A 413 -21.25 -16.90 -21.47
CA ASP A 413 -21.95 -18.12 -21.87
C ASP A 413 -23.01 -18.52 -20.81
N ASP A 414 -22.73 -18.30 -19.52
CA ASP A 414 -23.69 -18.51 -18.42
C ASP A 414 -24.87 -17.51 -18.44
N LYS A 415 -24.77 -16.40 -19.19
CA LYS A 415 -25.86 -15.42 -19.41
C LYS A 415 -26.63 -15.63 -20.72
N ALA A 416 -26.11 -16.47 -21.62
CA ALA A 416 -26.72 -16.75 -22.92
C ALA A 416 -27.60 -18.01 -22.91
N ASN A 417 -27.48 -18.84 -21.88
CA ASN A 417 -28.40 -19.92 -21.52
C ASN A 417 -29.34 -19.48 -20.39
#